data_AF-A0A538TCH2-F1
#
_entry.id   AF-A0A538TCH2-F1
#
_cell.length_a   1.000
_cell.length_b   1.000
_cell.length_c   1.000
_cell.angle_alpha   90.00
_cell.angle_beta   90.00
_cell.angle_gamma   90.00
#
_symmetry.space_group_name_H-M   'P 1'
#
loop_
_entity.id
_entity.type
_entity.pdbx_description
1 polymer ?
#
loop_
_entity_poly.entity_id
_entity_poly.type
_entity_poly.pdbx_seq_one_letter_code
_entity_poly.pdbx_strand_id
1 'polypeptide(L)'
;MARIAGVDLPNEKRIEIALTYIFGIGRPTSQKILSMTGVSPDTRVKALTEEETGRLRQVIESQLKVEGARRSEVAMNIKRLMDIGAYRGLRHRKNLPVRGQRTRTNARTRKGPKKTAGASRKVTAAPAWEWLKHRQHPRHRQSHRSPRRSASGRWASTGSHTSNRRSTTPS
;
A
#
# COMPACT_ATOMS: atom_id res chain seq x y z
N MET A 1 9.78 -9.60 15.47
CA MET A 1 8.69 -9.31 14.51
C MET A 1 7.40 -9.28 15.31
N ALA A 2 6.76 -8.12 15.45
CA ALA A 2 5.56 -8.00 16.28
C ALA A 2 4.32 -8.36 15.45
N ARG A 3 3.69 -9.49 15.75
CA ARG A 3 2.41 -9.91 15.17
C ARG A 3 1.28 -9.63 16.15
N ILE A 4 0.33 -8.80 15.73
CA ILE A 4 -0.79 -8.34 16.56
C ILE A 4 -2.09 -8.52 15.78
N ALA A 5 -3.10 -9.17 16.38
CA ALA A 5 -4.40 -9.45 15.76
C ALA A 5 -4.32 -10.16 14.38
N GLY A 6 -3.34 -11.05 14.20
CA GLY A 6 -3.14 -11.80 12.96
C GLY A 6 -2.41 -11.05 11.85
N VAL A 7 -2.07 -9.77 12.05
CA VAL A 7 -1.33 -8.92 11.09
C VAL A 7 0.09 -8.67 11.57
N ASP A 8 1.03 -8.71 10.64
CA ASP A 8 2.43 -8.40 10.89
C ASP A 8 2.69 -6.90 10.77
N LEU A 9 3.21 -6.29 11.83
CA LEU A 9 3.45 -4.86 11.86
C LEU A 9 4.79 -4.49 11.18
N PRO A 10 4.86 -3.37 10.44
CA PRO A 10 6.09 -2.92 9.82
C PRO A 10 7.11 -2.46 10.87
N ASN A 11 8.25 -3.16 10.94
CA ASN A 11 9.27 -3.02 12.00
C ASN A 11 9.90 -1.61 12.11
N GLU A 12 10.01 -0.89 11.00
CA GLU A 12 10.72 0.39 10.94
C GLU A 12 9.86 1.60 11.35
N LYS A 13 8.54 1.42 11.41
CA LYS A 13 7.60 2.51 11.68
C LYS A 13 7.43 2.73 13.18
N ARG A 14 7.03 3.95 13.53
CA ARG A 14 6.51 4.30 14.86
C ARG A 14 5.26 3.47 15.16
N ILE A 15 5.10 3.05 16.42
CA ILE A 15 3.98 2.18 16.82
C ILE A 15 2.64 2.84 16.52
N GLU A 16 2.52 4.15 16.78
CA GLU A 16 1.29 4.90 16.52
C GLU A 16 0.76 4.71 15.09
N ILE A 17 1.66 4.72 14.11
CA ILE A 17 1.34 4.51 12.71
C ILE A 17 1.28 3.03 12.36
N ALA A 18 2.13 2.20 12.97
CA ALA A 18 2.14 0.77 12.71
C ALA A 18 0.79 0.13 13.07
N LEU A 19 0.19 0.48 14.22
CA LEU A 19 -1.12 -0.05 14.62
C LEU A 19 -2.24 0.27 13.62
N THR A 20 -2.13 1.35 12.84
CA THR A 20 -3.13 1.70 11.81
C THR A 20 -3.15 0.75 10.61
N TYR A 21 -2.18 -0.15 10.49
CA TYR A 21 -2.21 -1.21 9.50
C TYR A 21 -3.26 -2.27 9.81
N ILE A 22 -3.68 -2.39 11.08
CA ILE A 22 -4.74 -3.30 11.50
C ILE A 22 -6.08 -2.68 11.13
N PHE A 23 -6.87 -3.42 10.34
CA PHE A 23 -8.20 -3.01 9.92
C PHE A 23 -9.11 -2.80 11.13
N GLY A 24 -9.57 -1.55 11.25
CA GLY A 24 -10.41 -1.11 12.34
C GLY A 24 -9.69 -0.20 13.34
N ILE A 25 -8.37 -0.13 13.31
CA ILE A 25 -7.61 0.80 14.13
C ILE A 25 -7.23 2.02 13.29
N GLY A 26 -7.73 3.18 13.67
CA GLY A 26 -7.30 4.47 13.12
C GLY A 26 -6.27 5.14 14.02
N ARG A 27 -5.75 6.30 13.59
CA ARG A 27 -4.88 7.16 14.42
C ARG A 27 -5.45 7.46 15.82
N PRO A 28 -6.72 7.91 15.97
CA PRO A 28 -7.24 8.25 17.31
C PRO A 28 -7.34 7.01 18.22
N THR A 29 -7.74 5.86 17.65
CA THR A 29 -7.82 4.60 18.39
C THR A 29 -6.44 4.11 18.81
N SER A 30 -5.45 4.24 17.92
CA SER A 30 -4.04 3.91 18.19
C SER A 30 -3.49 4.72 19.37
N GLN A 31 -3.66 6.05 19.34
CA GLN A 31 -3.25 6.93 20.44
C GLN A 31 -3.95 6.56 21.76
N LYS A 32 -5.24 6.24 21.71
CA LYS A 32 -5.98 5.78 22.89
C LYS A 32 -5.40 4.49 23.46
N ILE A 33 -5.14 3.49 22.62
CA ILE A 33 -4.52 2.22 23.06
C ILE A 33 -3.16 2.49 23.70
N LEU A 34 -2.32 3.31 23.06
CA LEU A 34 -0.98 3.63 23.56
C LEU A 34 -1.02 4.36 24.91
N SER A 35 -1.97 5.29 25.08
CA SER A 35 -2.18 5.98 26.36
C SER A 35 -2.62 5.02 27.47
N MET A 36 -3.39 3.98 27.13
CA MET A 36 -3.86 2.97 28.10
C MET A 36 -2.77 1.97 28.48
N THR A 37 -1.91 1.59 27.53
CA THR A 37 -0.81 0.64 27.79
C THR A 37 0.43 1.29 28.37
N GLY A 38 0.51 2.63 28.37
CA GLY A 38 1.68 3.39 28.82
C GLY A 38 2.88 3.26 27.89
N VAL A 39 2.67 2.90 26.61
CA VAL A 39 3.74 2.71 25.63
C VAL A 39 3.95 4.03 24.87
N SER A 40 5.19 4.48 24.75
CA SER A 40 5.50 5.73 24.05
C SER A 40 5.19 5.62 22.54
N PRO A 41 4.46 6.60 21.95
CA PRO A 41 4.06 6.58 20.55
C PRO A 41 5.21 6.74 19.54
N ASP A 42 6.34 7.27 20.00
CA ASP A 42 7.53 7.52 19.17
C ASP A 42 8.43 6.29 19.03
N THR A 43 8.22 5.28 19.88
CA THR A 43 8.99 4.05 19.81
C THR A 43 8.72 3.34 18.48
N ARG A 44 9.74 2.66 17.98
CA ARG A 44 9.64 1.86 16.75
C ARG A 44 9.20 0.44 17.09
N VAL A 45 8.48 -0.19 16.18
CA VAL A 45 8.01 -1.58 16.36
C VAL A 45 9.16 -2.56 16.63
N LYS A 46 10.33 -2.35 16.03
CA LYS A 46 11.52 -3.19 16.29
C LYS A 46 12.09 -3.07 17.71
N ALA A 47 11.81 -1.97 18.40
CA ALA A 47 12.33 -1.67 19.73
C ALA A 47 11.33 -2.01 20.85
N LEU A 48 10.18 -2.59 20.49
CA LEU A 48 9.18 -3.06 21.43
C LEU A 48 9.70 -4.24 22.23
N THR A 49 9.48 -4.20 23.54
CA THR A 49 9.68 -5.34 24.43
C THR A 49 8.52 -6.32 24.31
N GLU A 50 8.75 -7.60 24.63
CA GLU A 50 7.68 -8.62 24.54
C GLU A 50 6.55 -8.39 25.55
N GLU A 51 6.84 -7.71 26.67
CA GLU A 51 5.83 -7.31 27.64
C GLU A 51 4.90 -6.22 27.08
N GLU A 52 5.45 -5.25 26.36
CA GLU A 52 4.68 -4.20 25.71
C GLU A 52 3.83 -4.76 24.55
N THR A 53 4.38 -5.69 23.76
CA THR A 53 3.60 -6.36 22.71
C THR A 53 2.46 -7.18 23.30
N GLY A 54 2.69 -7.87 24.43
CA GLY A 54 1.67 -8.59 25.19
C GLY A 54 0.54 -7.67 25.69
N ARG A 55 0.89 -6.55 26.33
CA ARG A 55 -0.07 -5.53 26.78
C ARG A 55 -0.92 -4.98 25.64
N LEU A 56 -0.28 -4.63 24.51
CA LEU A 56 -0.98 -4.14 23.33
C LEU A 56 -1.96 -5.19 22.77
N ARG A 57 -1.54 -6.46 22.70
CA ARG A 57 -2.39 -7.55 22.23
C ARG A 57 -3.63 -7.72 23.12
N GLN A 58 -3.45 -7.74 24.44
CA GLN A 58 -4.54 -7.92 25.39
C GLN A 58 -5.58 -6.80 25.32
N VAL A 59 -5.14 -5.54 25.24
CA VAL A 59 -6.06 -4.39 25.10
C VAL A 59 -6.81 -4.43 23.78
N ILE A 60 -6.14 -4.79 22.68
CA ILE A 60 -6.76 -4.85 21.35
C ILE A 60 -7.81 -5.97 21.29
N GLU A 61 -7.50 -7.17 21.79
CA GLU A 61 -8.42 -8.31 21.74
C GLU A 61 -9.63 -8.15 22.67
N SER A 62 -9.44 -7.54 23.85
CA SER A 62 -10.52 -7.37 24.83
C SER A 62 -11.49 -6.24 24.46
N GLN A 63 -10.99 -5.12 23.94
CA GLN A 63 -11.80 -3.91 23.79
C GLN A 63 -12.31 -3.68 22.37
N LEU A 64 -11.68 -4.28 21.35
CA LEU A 64 -11.93 -3.91 19.96
C LEU A 64 -12.18 -5.12 19.08
N LYS A 65 -13.27 -5.04 18.30
CA LYS A 65 -13.47 -5.91 17.15
C LYS A 65 -12.57 -5.45 16.02
N VAL A 66 -11.55 -6.23 15.69
CA VAL A 66 -10.57 -5.94 14.64
C VAL A 66 -10.60 -6.98 13.53
N GLU A 67 -10.06 -6.61 12.36
CA GLU A 67 -9.91 -7.48 11.18
C GLU A 67 -11.17 -8.26 10.80
N GLY A 68 -11.14 -9.59 10.92
CA GLY A 68 -12.17 -10.50 10.43
C GLY A 68 -13.54 -10.24 11.07
N ALA A 69 -13.57 -9.99 12.38
CA ALA A 69 -14.82 -9.72 13.10
C ALA A 69 -15.48 -8.45 12.58
N ARG A 70 -14.70 -7.36 12.42
CA ARG A 70 -15.22 -6.07 11.94
C ARG A 70 -15.61 -6.11 10.46
N ARG A 71 -14.85 -6.83 9.62
CA ARG A 71 -15.19 -7.01 8.20
C ARG A 71 -16.50 -7.80 8.04
N SER A 72 -16.65 -8.87 8.82
CA SER A 72 -17.86 -9.71 8.81
C SER A 72 -19.07 -8.94 9.27
N GLU A 73 -18.95 -8.14 10.34
CA GLU A 73 -20.02 -7.27 10.84
C GLU A 73 -20.47 -6.27 9.76
N VAL A 74 -19.53 -5.59 9.09
CA VAL A 74 -19.86 -4.67 7.99
C VAL A 74 -20.53 -5.40 6.83
N ALA A 75 -20.04 -6.59 6.46
CA ALA A 75 -20.63 -7.39 5.39
C ALA A 75 -22.07 -7.82 5.73
N MET A 76 -22.31 -8.29 6.95
CA MET A 76 -23.64 -8.65 7.44
C MET A 76 -24.59 -7.46 7.46
N ASN A 77 -24.12 -6.29 7.89
CA ASN A 77 -24.91 -5.06 7.85
C ASN A 77 -25.35 -4.68 6.43
N ILE A 78 -24.46 -4.83 5.44
CA ILE A 78 -24.80 -4.57 4.03
C ILE A 78 -25.75 -5.66 3.51
N LYS A 79 -25.49 -6.94 3.82
CA LYS A 79 -26.32 -8.08 3.42
C LYS A 79 -27.75 -7.93 3.92
N ARG A 80 -27.92 -7.59 5.21
CA ARG A 80 -29.22 -7.28 5.81
C ARG A 80 -30.00 -6.23 5.01
N LEU A 81 -29.36 -5.13 4.61
CA LEU A 81 -30.00 -4.09 3.80
C LEU A 81 -30.39 -4.58 2.40
N MET A 82 -29.61 -5.48 1.82
CA MET A 82 -29.90 -6.08 0.51
C MET A 82 -31.07 -7.07 0.58
N ASP A 83 -31.16 -7.85 1.66
CA ASP A 83 -32.19 -8.87 1.86
C ASP A 83 -33.55 -8.22 2.15
N ILE A 84 -33.57 -7.17 2.98
CA ILE A 84 -34.79 -6.38 3.25
C ILE A 84 -35.29 -5.64 2.00
N GLY A 85 -34.42 -5.40 1.01
CA GLY A 85 -34.79 -4.69 -0.22
C GLY A 85 -34.86 -3.16 -0.06
N ALA A 86 -34.31 -2.59 1.01
CA ALA A 86 -34.24 -1.14 1.21
C ALA A 86 -33.48 -0.45 0.06
N TYR A 87 -33.79 0.83 -0.22
CA TYR A 87 -33.14 1.61 -1.30
C TYR A 87 -31.60 1.52 -1.25
N ARG A 88 -31.02 1.64 -0.05
CA ARG A 88 -29.57 1.50 0.17
C ARG A 88 -29.04 0.13 -0.28
N GLY A 89 -29.76 -0.94 0.04
CA GLY A 89 -29.45 -2.31 -0.39
C GLY A 89 -29.49 -2.46 -1.92
N LEU A 90 -30.53 -1.93 -2.56
CA LEU A 90 -30.64 -1.92 -4.03
C LEU A 90 -29.46 -1.21 -4.71
N ARG A 91 -28.99 -0.09 -4.12
CA ARG A 91 -27.80 0.64 -4.60
C ARG A 91 -26.51 -0.16 -4.39
N HIS A 92 -26.37 -0.84 -3.25
CA HIS A 92 -25.27 -1.75 -2.99
C HIS A 92 -25.24 -2.90 -4.02
N ARG A 93 -26.38 -3.55 -4.28
CA ARG A 93 -26.55 -4.62 -5.29
C ARG A 93 -26.18 -4.16 -6.70
N LYS A 94 -26.58 -2.94 -7.08
CA LYS A 94 -26.29 -2.36 -8.41
C LYS A 94 -24.88 -1.74 -8.53
N ASN A 95 -24.03 -1.83 -7.50
CA ASN A 95 -22.72 -1.14 -7.45
C ASN A 95 -22.81 0.35 -7.81
N LEU A 96 -23.79 1.04 -7.21
CA LEU A 96 -23.96 2.49 -7.34
C LEU A 96 -23.75 3.19 -5.98
N PRO A 97 -23.38 4.48 -5.99
CA PRO A 97 -23.31 5.28 -4.78
C PRO A 97 -24.63 5.30 -4.00
N VAL A 98 -24.51 5.27 -2.68
CA VAL A 98 -25.65 5.10 -1.75
C VAL A 98 -26.13 6.44 -1.17
N ARG A 99 -25.25 7.44 -1.07
CA ARG A 99 -25.50 8.74 -0.40
C ARG A 99 -26.11 9.81 -1.34
N GLY A 100 -26.98 9.42 -2.27
CA GLY A 100 -27.63 10.38 -3.20
C GLY A 100 -26.72 11.05 -4.24
N GLN A 101 -25.48 10.57 -4.40
CA GLN A 101 -24.53 11.13 -5.36
C GLN A 101 -25.00 10.94 -6.82
N ARG A 102 -24.77 11.93 -7.68
CA ARG A 102 -25.09 11.89 -9.12
C ARG A 102 -24.36 10.75 -9.84
N THR A 103 -25.09 9.90 -10.56
CA THR A 103 -24.51 8.71 -11.23
C THR A 103 -24.32 8.83 -12.74
N ARG A 104 -24.74 9.94 -13.36
CA ARG A 104 -24.62 10.16 -14.82
C ARG A 104 -23.17 10.29 -15.28
N THR A 105 -22.36 11.06 -14.54
CA THR A 105 -20.95 11.35 -14.90
C THR A 105 -19.98 10.62 -13.98
N ASN A 106 -19.84 11.08 -12.74
CA ASN A 106 -18.75 10.72 -11.83
C ASN A 106 -19.23 9.73 -10.76
N ALA A 107 -19.03 8.44 -11.02
CA ALA A 107 -19.29 7.37 -10.04
C ALA A 107 -18.27 6.22 -10.14
N ARG A 108 -17.05 6.51 -10.61
CA ARG A 108 -16.04 5.49 -10.99
C ARG A 108 -15.51 4.70 -9.80
N THR A 109 -15.32 5.31 -8.64
CA THR A 109 -14.90 4.59 -7.42
C THR A 109 -15.85 3.45 -7.06
N ARG A 110 -17.16 3.61 -7.32
CA ARG A 110 -18.17 2.58 -7.01
C ARG A 110 -18.54 1.70 -8.20
N LYS A 111 -18.58 2.24 -9.43
CA LYS A 111 -18.88 1.50 -10.68
C LYS A 111 -17.69 0.68 -11.20
N GLY A 112 -16.46 1.01 -10.77
CA GLY A 112 -15.23 0.48 -11.32
C GLY A 112 -14.73 1.21 -12.58
N PRO A 113 -13.61 0.74 -13.15
CA PRO A 113 -13.02 1.27 -14.38
C PRO A 113 -14.01 1.34 -15.55
N LYS A 114 -13.76 2.21 -16.52
CA LYS A 114 -14.60 2.32 -17.71
C LYS A 114 -14.49 1.01 -18.50
N LYS A 115 -15.60 0.27 -18.56
CA LYS A 115 -15.74 -0.87 -19.46
C LYS A 115 -15.82 -0.32 -20.88
N THR A 116 -14.69 -0.26 -21.58
CA THR A 116 -14.68 -0.04 -23.04
C THR A 116 -15.11 -1.34 -23.68
N ALA A 117 -16.22 -1.33 -24.42
CA ALA A 117 -16.62 -2.48 -25.23
C ALA A 117 -15.48 -2.77 -26.23
N GLY A 118 -14.71 -3.85 -26.00
CA GLY A 118 -13.59 -4.27 -26.85
C GLY A 118 -12.23 -4.46 -26.18
N ALA A 119 -12.01 -3.99 -24.95
CA ALA A 119 -10.70 -4.08 -24.28
C ALA A 119 -10.41 -5.43 -23.59
N SER A 120 -10.99 -6.52 -24.10
CA SER A 120 -10.76 -7.89 -23.62
C SER A 120 -10.07 -8.74 -24.67
N ARG A 121 -8.97 -8.24 -25.26
CA ARG A 121 -7.94 -9.12 -25.82
C ARG A 121 -6.98 -9.41 -24.69
N LYS A 122 -6.98 -10.65 -24.18
CA LYS A 122 -5.86 -11.16 -23.40
C LYS A 122 -4.64 -11.01 -24.29
N VAL A 123 -3.71 -10.13 -23.92
CA VAL A 123 -2.36 -10.17 -24.51
C VAL A 123 -1.77 -11.48 -24.00
N THR A 124 -1.89 -12.54 -24.80
CA THR A 124 -1.07 -13.73 -24.61
C THR A 124 0.36 -13.26 -24.83
N ALA A 125 1.10 -13.07 -23.74
CA ALA A 125 2.52 -12.83 -23.82
C ALA A 125 3.14 -14.02 -24.58
N ALA A 126 3.92 -13.72 -25.63
CA ALA A 126 4.67 -14.74 -26.35
C ALA A 126 5.53 -15.52 -25.35
N PRO A 127 5.64 -16.85 -25.48
CA PRO A 127 6.36 -17.67 -24.52
C PRO A 127 7.87 -17.31 -24.55
N ALA A 128 8.48 -17.23 -23.37
CA ALA A 128 9.85 -16.73 -23.16
C ALA A 128 10.94 -17.48 -23.98
N TRP A 129 10.66 -18.67 -24.49
CA TRP A 129 11.59 -19.44 -25.32
C TRP A 129 11.82 -18.82 -26.71
N GLU A 130 10.93 -17.96 -27.19
CA GLU A 130 11.03 -17.31 -28.50
C GLU A 130 12.15 -16.25 -28.55
N TRP A 131 12.40 -15.58 -27.41
CA TRP A 131 13.53 -14.65 -27.23
C TRP A 131 14.89 -15.35 -27.18
N LEU A 132 14.92 -16.65 -26.86
CA LEU A 132 16.15 -17.41 -26.68
C LEU A 132 16.77 -17.87 -28.01
N LYS A 133 15.98 -17.91 -29.10
CA LYS A 133 16.44 -18.34 -30.43
C LYS A 133 17.35 -17.34 -31.15
N HIS A 134 17.31 -16.06 -30.79
CA HIS A 134 18.11 -15.01 -31.43
C HIS A 134 19.39 -14.63 -30.68
N ARG A 135 19.73 -15.33 -29.58
CA ARG A 135 20.86 -14.95 -28.71
C ARG A 135 22.02 -15.94 -28.72
N GLN A 136 22.36 -16.56 -29.86
CA GLN A 136 23.59 -17.35 -29.98
C GLN A 136 24.24 -17.22 -31.36
N HIS A 137 25.22 -16.31 -31.46
CA HIS A 137 26.44 -16.52 -32.23
C HIS A 137 27.58 -15.74 -31.53
N PRO A 138 28.45 -16.39 -30.73
CA PRO A 138 29.66 -15.76 -30.25
C PRO A 138 30.65 -15.64 -31.41
N ARG A 139 30.86 -14.41 -31.92
CA ARG A 139 31.98 -14.14 -32.84
C ARG A 139 33.28 -14.27 -32.07
N HIS A 140 34.04 -15.31 -32.41
CA HIS A 140 35.39 -15.58 -31.96
C HIS A 140 36.29 -14.36 -32.27
N ARG A 141 36.67 -13.58 -31.27
CA ARG A 141 37.62 -12.46 -31.42
C ARG A 141 38.94 -12.84 -30.79
N GLN A 142 39.92 -13.14 -31.63
CA GLN A 142 41.28 -13.50 -31.25
C GLN A 142 41.92 -12.38 -30.41
N SER A 143 42.51 -12.78 -29.29
CA SER A 143 43.27 -11.93 -28.39
C SER A 143 44.66 -11.66 -28.95
N HIS A 144 44.92 -10.45 -29.41
CA HIS A 144 46.28 -9.92 -29.54
C HIS A 144 46.58 -8.92 -28.42
N ARG A 145 47.63 -9.26 -27.68
CA ARG A 145 48.29 -8.55 -26.58
C ARG A 145 48.96 -7.27 -27.12
N SER A 146 48.80 -6.10 -26.47
CA SER A 146 49.82 -5.40 -25.65
C SER A 146 49.66 -3.87 -25.87
N PRO A 147 50.34 -2.96 -25.13
CA PRO A 147 50.61 -2.89 -23.69
C PRO A 147 50.23 -1.52 -23.06
N ARG A 148 50.34 -1.47 -21.73
CA ARG A 148 50.31 -0.34 -20.78
C ARG A 148 50.54 1.09 -21.34
N ARG A 149 49.74 2.04 -20.84
CA ARG A 149 50.22 3.39 -20.50
C ARG A 149 49.44 4.03 -19.33
N SER A 150 50.21 4.45 -18.34
CA SER A 150 49.87 5.24 -17.16
C SER A 150 49.68 6.72 -17.51
N ALA A 151 48.69 7.39 -16.90
CA ALA A 151 48.64 8.85 -16.65
C ALA A 151 47.36 9.16 -15.85
N SER A 152 47.42 9.33 -14.54
CA SER A 152 47.52 10.63 -13.85
C SER A 152 46.29 11.54 -14.00
N GLY A 153 45.51 11.60 -12.92
CA GLY A 153 45.00 12.82 -12.28
C GLY A 153 44.28 13.89 -13.09
N ARG A 154 42.99 14.07 -12.81
CA ARG A 154 42.38 15.34 -12.36
C ARG A 154 40.86 15.15 -12.25
N TRP A 155 40.35 15.15 -11.02
CA TRP A 155 38.94 15.39 -10.76
C TRP A 155 38.81 16.88 -10.44
N ALA A 156 38.33 17.64 -11.42
CA ALA A 156 37.96 19.04 -11.24
C ALA A 156 36.48 19.10 -10.86
N SER A 157 36.25 19.66 -9.69
CA SER A 157 35.00 20.17 -9.16
C SER A 157 34.42 21.29 -10.04
N THR A 158 33.15 21.19 -10.41
CA THR A 158 32.30 22.36 -10.65
C THR A 158 30.89 22.08 -10.15
N GLY A 159 30.50 22.79 -9.10
CA GLY A 159 29.11 23.02 -8.74
C GLY A 159 28.59 24.28 -9.43
N SER A 160 27.29 24.33 -9.69
CA SER A 160 26.44 25.53 -9.72
C SER A 160 25.02 25.08 -10.11
N HIS A 161 24.09 25.18 -9.16
CA HIS A 161 23.03 26.20 -9.16
C HIS A 161 22.00 26.02 -10.29
N THR A 162 20.86 25.41 -9.96
CA THR A 162 19.58 25.86 -10.53
C THR A 162 18.57 26.04 -9.41
N SER A 163 18.00 27.23 -9.41
CA SER A 163 17.20 27.84 -8.38
C SER A 163 15.72 27.51 -8.51
N ASN A 164 15.13 27.40 -7.35
CA ASN A 164 13.73 27.52 -6.94
C ASN A 164 12.87 28.47 -7.81
N ARG A 165 11.70 28.00 -8.25
CA ARG A 165 10.52 28.87 -8.49
C ARG A 165 9.24 28.14 -8.09
N ARG A 166 8.77 28.45 -6.87
CA ARG A 166 7.38 28.30 -6.45
C ARG A 166 6.58 29.44 -7.08
N SER A 167 5.48 29.13 -7.74
CA SER A 167 4.44 30.10 -8.09
C SER A 167 3.30 29.99 -7.08
N THR A 168 3.27 30.97 -6.18
CA THR A 168 2.09 31.37 -5.41
C THR A 168 1.45 32.54 -6.14
N THR A 169 0.14 32.47 -6.38
CA THR A 169 -0.68 33.64 -6.74
C THR A 169 -1.90 33.67 -5.82
N PRO A 170 -2.09 34.74 -5.03
CA PRO A 170 -3.33 35.03 -4.34
C PRO A 170 -4.12 36.14 -5.05
N SER A 171 -5.45 36.02 -5.05
CA SER A 171 -6.49 37.06 -4.82
C SER A 171 -7.85 36.47 -5.18
#